data_AF-A0A2X0K485-F1
#
_entry.id   AF-A0A2X0K485-F1
#
_cell.length_a   1.000
_cell.length_b   1.000
_cell.length_c   1.000
_cell.angle_alpha   90.00
_cell.angle_beta   90.00
_cell.angle_gamma   90.00
#
_symmetry.space_group_name_H-M   'P 1'
#
loop_
_entity.id
_entity.type
_entity.pdbx_description
1 polymer ?
#
loop_
_entity_poly.entity_id
_entity_poly.type
_entity_poly.pdbx_seq_one_letter_code
_entity_poly.pdbx_strand_id
1 'polypeptide(L)'
;MTEARLFRSVEAEDAFAAAVEAFRRDGGAVPVWVGPRADLTAGLALAEEVYAALRVPPQAARGHLFGEVPEAVRRLAEPLAAHWSAGPDGPPDGPGSVLLVGTYAALSSDRVRRVLESAHRDGRDVSVLTGRDVHSLSWTTAKQYGQAPAGAPTGVFTDNDSRPRVPGDAVWLGPEDIAQRDVQDLILSGRWGRLLFNGHGRDDNLNLGQFTLCGRSPAVERAPGALGPQCAYGLGCYKPEDKLVPAHRIPAAEIVLNTCLSGPLSDLALYDPAYQILLNALDGPAQTVVAALTTNNGDRPENLAWLRGGPGSVARRLDASAADINPYPAFLQVGLGTAGDQAPEDSAAGQSAAEPDEAEEPWALLGGRVSALLHSGLLPGDHALRPRLERLHGTLLRDAQRGAARPAGTRAEARRSLDAEVAALDLALAQQIARGADDPLLEFPIHFGERSRASAAEPGLDCACGRPVWRYRRVGRLPVVPETYQSTCLRCGDVENSFVGAPALRVESADKVALGGVLPVTVEVTAVQDGIVNVGLVVPSYVRATIKPPVRRLRLAAGENKRTGFEIAVAADAEPQAYYHQAYAVQGLALTVLRFHFGAVPGDEFDHVTSDGRPARESEVSDVRVR
;
A
#
# COMPACT_ATOMS: atom_id res chain seq x y z
N MET A 1 25.45 -40.98 8.83
CA MET A 1 23.99 -41.04 8.72
C MET A 1 23.56 -39.77 8.01
N THR A 2 23.08 -39.87 6.78
CA THR A 2 22.59 -38.71 6.02
C THR A 2 21.24 -38.33 6.62
N GLU A 3 21.11 -37.14 7.20
CA GLU A 3 19.81 -36.64 7.68
C GLU A 3 18.79 -36.68 6.54
N ALA A 4 17.62 -37.24 6.81
CA ALA A 4 16.54 -37.30 5.85
C ALA A 4 16.01 -35.87 5.64
N ARG A 5 16.18 -35.33 4.43
CA ARG A 5 15.67 -33.99 4.07
C ARG A 5 14.14 -33.97 4.12
N LEU A 6 13.57 -32.87 4.63
CA LEU A 6 12.12 -32.65 4.66
C LEU A 6 11.57 -32.35 3.26
N PHE A 7 12.35 -31.67 2.42
CA PHE A 7 11.98 -31.31 1.05
C PHE A 7 12.93 -31.90 0.02
N ARG A 8 12.37 -32.32 -1.13
CA ARG A 8 13.14 -32.91 -2.24
C ARG A 8 12.97 -32.07 -3.50
N SER A 9 14.05 -31.46 -3.97
CA SER A 9 14.09 -30.78 -5.26
C SER A 9 13.96 -31.78 -6.42
N VAL A 10 13.13 -31.43 -7.41
CA VAL A 10 12.92 -32.17 -8.65
C VAL A 10 12.93 -31.21 -9.83
N GLU A 11 13.75 -31.48 -10.84
CA GLU A 11 13.93 -30.58 -12.00
C GLU A 11 12.92 -30.85 -13.11
N ALA A 12 12.78 -32.11 -13.53
CA ALA A 12 11.89 -32.49 -14.63
C ALA A 12 10.43 -32.65 -14.17
N GLU A 13 9.50 -32.19 -15.02
CA GLU A 13 8.06 -32.21 -14.75
C GLU A 13 7.50 -33.63 -14.52
N ASP A 14 7.82 -34.58 -15.40
CA ASP A 14 7.37 -35.97 -15.26
C ASP A 14 7.88 -36.62 -13.97
N ALA A 15 9.13 -36.33 -13.60
CA ALA A 15 9.72 -36.82 -12.36
C ALA A 15 9.05 -36.19 -11.14
N PHE A 16 8.65 -34.92 -11.24
CA PHE A 16 7.90 -34.25 -10.18
C PHE A 16 6.51 -34.87 -10.01
N ALA A 17 5.79 -35.12 -11.11
CA ALA A 17 4.50 -35.81 -11.08
C ALA A 17 4.60 -37.18 -10.40
N ALA A 18 5.59 -38.00 -10.79
CA ALA A 18 5.83 -39.30 -10.15
C ALA A 18 6.18 -39.18 -8.65
N ALA A 19 6.95 -38.15 -8.27
CA ALA A 19 7.32 -37.90 -6.88
C ALA A 19 6.12 -37.45 -6.02
N VAL A 20 5.20 -36.66 -6.57
CA VAL A 20 3.94 -36.27 -5.90
C VAL A 20 3.08 -37.49 -5.61
N GLU A 21 2.93 -38.40 -6.58
CA GLU A 21 2.17 -39.64 -6.38
C GLU A 21 2.80 -40.53 -5.29
N ALA A 22 4.13 -40.66 -5.29
CA ALA A 22 4.85 -41.41 -4.25
C ALA A 22 4.66 -40.77 -2.87
N PHE A 23 4.80 -39.45 -2.76
CA PHE A 23 4.59 -38.72 -1.50
C PHE A 23 3.17 -38.89 -0.96
N ARG A 24 2.14 -38.82 -1.83
CA ARG A 24 0.75 -39.01 -1.41
C ARG A 24 0.44 -40.42 -0.92
N ARG A 25 1.07 -41.43 -1.52
CA ARG A 25 0.85 -42.84 -1.18
C ARG A 25 1.64 -43.26 0.06
N ASP A 26 2.91 -42.88 0.13
CA ASP A 26 3.90 -43.45 1.04
C ASP A 26 4.39 -42.44 2.10
N GLY A 27 4.09 -41.15 1.95
CA GLY A 27 4.67 -40.07 2.74
C GLY A 27 6.14 -39.79 2.38
N GLY A 28 6.90 -39.26 3.34
CA GLY A 28 8.32 -38.93 3.17
C GLY A 28 8.57 -37.47 2.79
N ALA A 29 9.70 -37.20 2.14
CA ALA A 29 10.09 -35.83 1.75
C ALA A 29 9.11 -35.24 0.73
N VAL A 30 8.69 -33.99 0.95
CA VAL A 30 7.75 -33.30 0.07
C VAL A 30 8.46 -32.93 -1.23
N PRO A 31 7.97 -33.35 -2.40
CA PRO A 31 8.59 -33.00 -3.67
C PRO A 31 8.35 -31.53 -4.02
N VAL A 32 9.36 -30.89 -4.59
CA VAL A 32 9.30 -29.50 -5.05
C VAL A 32 9.80 -29.43 -6.48
N TRP A 33 8.97 -28.87 -7.37
CA TRP A 33 9.38 -28.66 -8.75
C TRP A 33 10.21 -27.38 -8.88
N VAL A 34 11.53 -27.52 -8.93
CA VAL A 34 12.45 -26.37 -9.05
C VAL A 34 12.69 -25.98 -10.50
N GLY A 35 12.56 -26.91 -11.46
CA GLY A 35 12.77 -26.64 -12.88
C GLY A 35 14.09 -25.88 -13.14
N PRO A 36 14.09 -24.78 -13.91
CA PRO A 36 15.27 -23.95 -14.16
C PRO A 36 15.61 -22.98 -13.01
N ARG A 37 14.77 -22.89 -11.96
CA ARG A 37 14.91 -21.93 -10.85
C ARG A 37 15.92 -22.42 -9.81
N ALA A 38 17.20 -22.33 -10.14
CA ALA A 38 18.29 -22.71 -9.23
C ALA A 38 18.26 -21.97 -7.89
N ASP A 39 17.73 -20.74 -7.87
CA ASP A 39 17.56 -19.93 -6.66
C ASP A 39 16.60 -20.54 -5.64
N LEU A 40 15.58 -21.31 -6.08
CA LEU A 40 14.68 -22.02 -5.16
C LEU A 40 15.42 -23.09 -4.36
N THR A 41 16.51 -23.66 -4.89
CA THR A 41 17.32 -24.65 -4.17
C THR A 41 17.95 -24.04 -2.90
N ALA A 42 18.31 -22.76 -2.93
CA ALA A 42 18.78 -22.04 -1.74
C ALA A 42 17.66 -21.85 -0.71
N GLY A 43 16.43 -21.56 -1.17
CA GLY A 43 15.24 -21.50 -0.33
C GLY A 43 14.92 -22.84 0.35
N LEU A 44 15.07 -23.96 -0.37
CA LEU A 44 14.93 -25.31 0.19
C LEU A 44 15.98 -25.60 1.25
N ALA A 45 17.24 -25.22 1.03
CA ALA A 45 18.30 -25.40 2.01
C ALA A 45 18.03 -24.60 3.29
N LEU A 46 17.60 -23.34 3.16
CA LEU A 46 17.18 -22.51 4.30
C LEU A 46 15.98 -23.11 5.05
N ALA A 47 15.06 -23.77 4.34
CA ALA A 47 13.87 -24.37 4.94
C ALA A 47 14.21 -25.54 5.89
N GLU A 48 15.28 -26.30 5.62
CA GLU A 48 15.75 -27.37 6.54
C GLU A 48 16.25 -26.79 7.88
N GLU A 49 16.56 -25.50 7.95
CA GLU A 49 16.96 -24.82 9.18
C GLU A 49 15.77 -24.17 9.91
N VAL A 50 14.64 -23.99 9.21
CA VAL A 50 13.42 -23.35 9.72
C VAL A 50 12.40 -24.38 10.20
N TYR A 51 12.31 -25.53 9.54
CA TYR A 51 11.35 -26.59 9.85
C TYR A 51 12.04 -27.77 10.51
N ALA A 52 11.43 -28.30 11.59
CA ALA A 52 11.94 -29.47 12.30
C ALA A 52 11.28 -30.79 11.87
N ALA A 53 10.11 -30.71 11.24
CA ALA A 53 9.33 -31.87 10.84
C ALA A 53 8.35 -31.54 9.72
N LEU A 54 7.70 -32.58 9.18
CA LEU A 54 6.51 -32.45 8.34
C LEU A 54 5.24 -32.64 9.18
N ARG A 55 4.17 -31.96 8.76
CA ARG A 55 2.82 -32.06 9.33
C ARG A 55 1.78 -32.27 8.24
N VAL A 56 0.60 -32.71 8.65
CA VAL A 56 -0.62 -32.58 7.84
C VAL A 56 -1.06 -31.11 7.91
N PRO A 57 -1.15 -30.39 6.77
CA PRO A 57 -1.60 -29.00 6.77
C PRO A 57 -3.08 -28.90 7.17
N PRO A 58 -3.51 -27.77 7.77
CA PRO A 58 -4.93 -27.51 7.97
C PRO A 58 -5.66 -27.42 6.63
N GLN A 59 -6.92 -27.84 6.61
CA GLN A 59 -7.74 -27.77 5.39
C GLN A 59 -8.60 -26.51 5.40
N ALA A 60 -8.59 -25.76 4.30
CA ALA A 60 -9.62 -24.78 4.04
C ALA A 60 -10.97 -25.46 3.74
N ALA A 61 -12.08 -24.79 4.05
CA ALA A 61 -13.39 -25.34 3.71
C ALA A 61 -13.58 -25.46 2.18
N ARG A 62 -13.05 -24.49 1.43
CA ARG A 62 -13.16 -24.41 -0.02
C ARG A 62 -11.83 -24.04 -0.66
N GLY A 63 -11.52 -24.65 -1.80
CA GLY A 63 -10.39 -24.36 -2.65
C GLY A 63 -10.86 -23.88 -4.03
N HIS A 64 -10.12 -22.96 -4.63
CA HIS A 64 -10.35 -22.49 -5.99
C HIS A 64 -9.03 -22.37 -6.76
N LEU A 65 -9.00 -22.91 -7.97
CA LEU A 65 -7.84 -22.85 -8.86
C LEU A 65 -8.02 -21.74 -9.89
N PHE A 66 -7.03 -20.84 -10.00
CA PHE A 66 -6.97 -19.78 -11.00
C PHE A 66 -5.92 -20.06 -12.07
N GLY A 67 -6.31 -19.90 -13.33
CA GLY A 67 -5.43 -20.12 -14.48
C GLY A 67 -5.08 -21.60 -14.69
N GLU A 68 -4.02 -21.83 -15.46
CA GLU A 68 -3.51 -23.18 -15.71
C GLU A 68 -2.54 -23.58 -14.59
N VAL A 69 -3.04 -24.37 -13.64
CA VAL A 69 -2.21 -24.98 -12.59
C VAL A 69 -1.82 -26.39 -13.03
N PRO A 70 -0.52 -26.72 -13.13
CA PRO A 70 -0.06 -28.05 -13.52
C PRO A 70 -0.64 -29.16 -12.64
N GLU A 71 -0.96 -30.30 -13.25
CA GLU A 71 -1.70 -31.39 -12.57
C GLU A 71 -1.00 -31.87 -11.29
N ALA A 72 0.32 -32.04 -11.34
CA ALA A 72 1.10 -32.48 -10.20
C ALA A 72 1.04 -31.46 -9.05
N VAL A 73 1.05 -30.15 -9.34
CA VAL A 73 0.88 -29.10 -8.34
C VAL A 73 -0.53 -29.12 -7.77
N ARG A 74 -1.55 -29.29 -8.63
CA ARG A 74 -2.94 -29.45 -8.20
C ARG A 74 -3.12 -30.63 -7.25
N ARG A 75 -2.51 -31.78 -7.54
CA ARG A 75 -2.56 -32.97 -6.67
C ARG A 75 -1.83 -32.77 -5.34
N LEU A 76 -0.74 -31.99 -5.34
CA LEU A 76 -0.07 -31.60 -4.10
C LEU A 76 -0.92 -30.63 -3.27
N ALA A 77 -1.67 -29.74 -3.91
CA ALA A 77 -2.56 -28.79 -3.24
C ALA A 77 -3.90 -29.42 -2.78
N GLU A 78 -4.36 -30.50 -3.43
CA GLU A 78 -5.67 -31.13 -3.18
C GLU A 78 -6.00 -31.34 -1.68
N PRO A 79 -5.08 -31.84 -0.83
CA PRO A 79 -5.37 -32.05 0.59
C PRO A 79 -5.56 -30.75 1.40
N LEU A 80 -5.26 -29.59 0.83
CA LEU A 80 -5.28 -28.30 1.53
C LEU A 80 -6.69 -27.67 1.55
N ALA A 81 -7.66 -28.24 0.86
CA ALA A 81 -9.06 -27.82 0.97
C ALA A 81 -10.03 -29.01 0.85
N ALA A 82 -11.16 -28.94 1.56
CA ALA A 82 -12.16 -30.00 1.56
C ALA A 82 -12.95 -30.09 0.24
N HIS A 83 -13.23 -28.95 -0.39
CA HIS A 83 -14.02 -28.88 -1.62
C HIS A 83 -13.36 -27.96 -2.65
N TRP A 84 -13.07 -28.49 -3.83
CA TRP A 84 -12.42 -27.75 -4.91
C TRP A 84 -13.40 -27.30 -5.98
N SER A 85 -13.22 -26.06 -6.43
CA SER A 85 -13.85 -25.49 -7.61
C SER A 85 -12.78 -25.03 -8.60
N ALA A 86 -13.14 -24.99 -9.88
CA ALA A 86 -12.30 -24.47 -10.95
C ALA A 86 -13.17 -23.61 -11.88
N GLY A 87 -12.61 -22.52 -12.39
CA GLY A 87 -13.31 -21.63 -13.32
C GLY A 87 -12.84 -20.18 -13.19
N PRO A 88 -13.29 -19.28 -14.07
CA PRO A 88 -12.89 -17.87 -14.03
C PRO A 88 -13.66 -17.05 -12.96
N ASP A 89 -14.81 -17.54 -12.51
CA ASP A 89 -15.79 -16.78 -11.73
C ASP A 89 -15.51 -16.73 -10.22
N GLY A 90 -14.36 -17.27 -9.78
CA GLY A 90 -13.99 -17.38 -8.37
C GLY A 90 -14.74 -18.50 -7.62
N PRO A 91 -14.39 -18.74 -6.34
CA PRO A 91 -15.11 -19.69 -5.51
C PRO A 91 -16.57 -19.27 -5.31
N PRO A 92 -17.52 -20.22 -5.30
CA PRO A 92 -18.91 -19.92 -4.98
C PRO A 92 -19.04 -19.40 -3.54
N ASP A 93 -19.99 -18.50 -3.33
CA ASP A 93 -20.31 -17.95 -2.02
C ASP A 93 -20.72 -19.06 -1.03
N GLY A 94 -20.36 -18.87 0.24
CA GLY A 94 -20.77 -19.75 1.32
C GLY A 94 -19.83 -19.71 2.53
N PRO A 95 -20.23 -20.42 3.60
CA PRO A 95 -19.54 -20.35 4.88
C PRO A 95 -18.18 -21.05 4.83
N GLY A 96 -17.28 -20.65 5.74
CA GLY A 96 -15.98 -21.26 5.96
C GLY A 96 -14.82 -20.53 5.28
N SER A 97 -13.61 -21.06 5.50
CA SER A 97 -12.36 -20.52 4.95
C SER A 97 -12.18 -20.86 3.47
N VAL A 98 -11.52 -19.95 2.76
CA VAL A 98 -11.31 -20.05 1.32
C VAL A 98 -9.81 -20.08 1.01
N LEU A 99 -9.39 -21.04 0.18
CA LEU A 99 -8.06 -21.16 -0.36
C LEU A 99 -8.07 -20.83 -1.86
N LEU A 100 -7.30 -19.83 -2.27
CA LEU A 100 -7.12 -19.47 -3.67
C LEU A 100 -5.74 -19.94 -4.13
N VAL A 101 -5.64 -20.66 -5.24
CA VAL A 101 -4.37 -21.19 -5.74
C VAL A 101 -4.17 -20.82 -7.20
N GLY A 102 -3.02 -20.26 -7.53
CA GLY A 102 -2.66 -19.92 -8.89
C GLY A 102 -1.32 -19.19 -8.95
N THR A 103 -0.70 -19.12 -10.12
CA THR A 103 0.48 -18.28 -10.32
C THR A 103 0.12 -16.81 -10.10
N TYR A 104 1.11 -15.99 -9.77
CA TYR A 104 0.89 -14.57 -9.49
C TYR A 104 0.16 -13.87 -10.65
N ALA A 105 0.59 -14.14 -11.88
CA ALA A 105 -0.05 -13.63 -13.10
C ALA A 105 -1.52 -14.04 -13.26
N ALA A 106 -1.96 -15.15 -12.66
CA ALA A 106 -3.36 -15.59 -12.72
C ALA A 106 -4.25 -14.93 -11.66
N LEU A 107 -3.66 -14.36 -10.61
CA LEU A 107 -4.34 -13.71 -9.49
C LEU A 107 -4.43 -12.19 -9.70
N SER A 108 -5.41 -11.77 -10.50
CA SER A 108 -5.71 -10.36 -10.75
C SER A 108 -6.86 -9.85 -9.86
N SER A 109 -6.90 -8.54 -9.63
CA SER A 109 -7.97 -7.85 -8.89
C SER A 109 -9.35 -8.21 -9.41
N ASP A 110 -9.55 -8.21 -10.73
CA ASP A 110 -10.88 -8.49 -11.32
C ASP A 110 -11.39 -9.90 -10.99
N ARG A 111 -10.49 -10.83 -10.69
CA ARG A 111 -10.82 -12.23 -10.36
C ARG A 111 -11.03 -12.45 -8.86
N VAL A 112 -10.22 -11.83 -8.01
CA VAL A 112 -10.21 -12.16 -6.57
C VAL A 112 -10.86 -11.10 -5.67
N ARG A 113 -11.00 -9.85 -6.13
CA ARG A 113 -11.47 -8.73 -5.30
C ARG A 113 -12.80 -9.02 -4.62
N ARG A 114 -13.80 -9.52 -5.36
CA ARG A 114 -15.13 -9.80 -4.79
C ARG A 114 -15.07 -10.80 -3.65
N VAL A 115 -14.22 -11.82 -3.78
CA VAL A 115 -14.00 -12.84 -2.75
C VAL A 115 -13.38 -12.21 -1.51
N LEU A 116 -12.35 -11.37 -1.69
CA LEU A 116 -11.67 -10.67 -0.59
C LEU A 116 -12.62 -9.71 0.14
N GLU A 117 -13.40 -8.92 -0.58
CA GLU A 117 -14.36 -7.97 -0.02
C GLU A 117 -15.52 -8.67 0.72
N SER A 118 -16.06 -9.74 0.13
CA SER A 118 -17.11 -10.53 0.79
C SER A 118 -16.56 -11.23 2.03
N ALA A 119 -15.38 -11.85 1.94
CA ALA A 119 -14.79 -12.53 3.09
C ALA A 119 -14.47 -11.56 4.24
N HIS A 120 -13.95 -10.37 3.94
CA HIS A 120 -13.73 -9.32 4.92
C HIS A 120 -15.03 -8.92 5.63
N ARG A 121 -16.10 -8.67 4.86
CA ARG A 121 -17.43 -8.32 5.40
C ARG A 121 -18.01 -9.42 6.28
N ASP A 122 -17.81 -10.68 5.90
CA ASP A 122 -18.36 -11.85 6.58
C ASP A 122 -17.43 -12.40 7.68
N GLY A 123 -16.26 -11.79 7.91
CA GLY A 123 -15.25 -12.28 8.84
C GLY A 123 -14.64 -13.65 8.47
N ARG A 124 -14.67 -14.03 7.18
CA ARG A 124 -14.15 -15.31 6.67
C ARG A 124 -12.64 -15.24 6.41
N ASP A 125 -11.96 -16.35 6.67
CA ASP A 125 -10.54 -16.47 6.38
C ASP A 125 -10.32 -16.73 4.88
N VAL A 126 -9.46 -15.91 4.25
CA VAL A 126 -8.95 -16.16 2.91
C VAL A 126 -7.45 -16.39 2.98
N SER A 127 -7.01 -17.50 2.40
CA SER A 127 -5.59 -17.82 2.20
C SER A 127 -5.31 -17.96 0.71
N VAL A 128 -4.12 -17.55 0.31
CA VAL A 128 -3.66 -17.68 -1.07
C VAL A 128 -2.44 -18.59 -1.12
N LEU A 129 -2.32 -19.43 -2.15
CA LEU A 129 -1.06 -20.04 -2.54
C LEU A 129 -0.70 -19.52 -3.91
N THR A 130 0.38 -18.77 -3.95
CA THR A 130 0.88 -18.19 -5.19
C THR A 130 2.39 -18.25 -5.23
N GLY A 131 2.91 -17.95 -6.42
CA GLY A 131 4.33 -17.85 -6.70
C GLY A 131 4.51 -17.10 -8.00
N ARG A 132 5.71 -16.58 -8.19
CA ARG A 132 6.10 -15.83 -9.39
C ARG A 132 5.78 -16.59 -10.68
N ASP A 133 6.03 -17.89 -10.66
CA ASP A 133 5.79 -18.86 -11.71
C ASP A 133 5.31 -20.19 -11.10
N VAL A 134 5.18 -21.23 -11.92
CA VAL A 134 4.73 -22.56 -11.48
C VAL A 134 5.68 -23.25 -10.50
N HIS A 135 6.99 -22.95 -10.57
CA HIS A 135 7.99 -23.53 -9.67
C HIS A 135 7.92 -22.90 -8.29
N SER A 136 7.82 -21.57 -8.25
CA SER A 136 7.57 -20.79 -7.03
C SER A 136 6.21 -21.18 -6.40
N LEU A 137 5.17 -21.42 -7.22
CA LEU A 137 3.88 -21.94 -6.74
C LEU A 137 4.00 -23.36 -6.15
N SER A 138 4.73 -24.26 -6.81
CA SER A 138 5.03 -25.60 -6.29
C SER A 138 5.73 -25.50 -4.94
N TRP A 139 6.70 -24.60 -4.81
CA TRP A 139 7.41 -24.37 -3.55
C TRP A 139 6.52 -23.82 -2.44
N THR A 140 5.73 -22.78 -2.72
CA THR A 140 4.76 -22.22 -1.77
C THR A 140 3.75 -23.27 -1.30
N THR A 141 3.33 -24.17 -2.20
CA THR A 141 2.42 -25.28 -1.87
C THR A 141 3.11 -26.32 -0.97
N ALA A 142 4.34 -26.74 -1.32
CA ALA A 142 5.10 -27.72 -0.56
C ALA A 142 5.41 -27.23 0.87
N LYS A 143 5.74 -25.94 1.04
CA LYS A 143 6.03 -25.36 2.36
C LYS A 143 4.90 -25.51 3.36
N GLN A 144 3.64 -25.66 2.92
CA GLN A 144 2.49 -25.81 3.83
C GLN A 144 2.57 -27.08 4.69
N TYR A 145 3.33 -28.08 4.25
CA TYR A 145 3.60 -29.32 4.98
C TYR A 145 4.71 -29.19 6.02
N GLY A 146 5.48 -28.10 6.04
CA GLY A 146 6.51 -27.86 7.04
C GLY A 146 5.94 -27.57 8.43
N GLN A 147 6.62 -28.02 9.48
CA GLN A 147 6.32 -27.71 10.87
C GLN A 147 7.52 -27.02 11.52
N ALA A 148 7.34 -25.75 11.89
CA ALA A 148 8.35 -25.00 12.62
C ALA A 148 8.49 -25.56 14.05
N PRO A 149 9.69 -25.48 14.68
CA PRO A 149 9.89 -25.86 16.07
C PRO A 149 8.94 -25.13 17.02
N ALA A 150 8.42 -25.84 18.02
CA ALA A 150 7.68 -25.20 19.10
C ALA A 150 8.61 -24.24 19.86
N GLY A 151 8.14 -23.01 20.13
CA GLY A 151 8.93 -21.98 20.82
C GLY A 151 10.00 -21.31 19.96
N ALA A 152 9.98 -21.48 18.63
CA ALA A 152 10.86 -20.74 17.75
C ALA A 152 10.71 -19.21 17.98
N PRO A 153 11.82 -18.44 17.98
CA PRO A 153 11.82 -17.01 18.28
C PRO A 153 10.81 -16.20 17.47
N THR A 154 10.22 -15.19 18.12
CA THR A 154 9.36 -14.19 17.49
C THR A 154 10.05 -12.83 17.52
N GLY A 155 10.02 -12.09 16.41
CA GLY A 155 10.64 -10.77 16.28
C GLY A 155 9.70 -9.72 15.69
N VAL A 156 9.79 -8.50 16.23
CA VAL A 156 9.15 -7.28 15.71
C VAL A 156 10.24 -6.25 15.44
N PHE A 157 10.34 -5.81 14.20
CA PHE A 157 11.24 -4.75 13.76
C PHE A 157 10.39 -3.62 13.21
N THR A 158 10.45 -2.45 13.83
CA THR A 158 9.55 -1.34 13.50
C THR A 158 10.29 -0.01 13.45
N ASP A 159 10.12 0.71 12.34
CA ASP A 159 10.59 2.10 12.18
C ASP A 159 9.52 3.13 12.60
N ASN A 160 8.29 2.65 12.85
CA ASN A 160 7.14 3.51 13.09
C ASN A 160 6.76 3.62 14.58
N ASP A 161 7.29 2.72 15.43
CA ASP A 161 6.91 2.67 16.85
C ASP A 161 8.09 2.91 17.79
N SER A 162 8.21 4.15 18.25
CA SER A 162 9.21 4.60 19.23
C SER A 162 8.81 4.39 20.69
N ARG A 163 7.62 3.83 20.96
CA ARG A 163 7.17 3.59 22.34
C ARG A 163 7.99 2.45 22.97
N PRO A 164 8.10 2.43 24.32
CA PRO A 164 8.84 1.39 25.02
C PRO A 164 8.43 -0.02 24.60
N ARG A 165 9.41 -0.93 24.53
CA ARG A 165 9.20 -2.34 24.21
C ARG A 165 8.13 -2.98 25.10
N VAL A 166 7.38 -3.93 24.54
CA VAL A 166 6.42 -4.71 25.31
C VAL A 166 7.15 -5.82 26.07
N PRO A 167 6.87 -6.02 27.37
CA PRO A 167 7.44 -7.15 28.12
C PRO A 167 7.03 -8.49 27.50
N GLY A 168 7.98 -9.42 27.38
CA GLY A 168 7.78 -10.76 26.84
C GLY A 168 9.06 -11.33 26.22
N ASP A 169 8.96 -12.54 25.68
CA ASP A 169 10.10 -13.27 25.11
C ASP A 169 10.41 -12.89 23.65
N ALA A 170 9.59 -12.02 23.04
CA ALA A 170 9.79 -11.57 21.67
C ALA A 170 10.89 -10.51 21.58
N VAL A 171 11.69 -10.58 20.51
CA VAL A 171 12.67 -9.55 20.17
C VAL A 171 11.93 -8.36 19.57
N TRP A 172 11.87 -7.24 20.28
CA TRP A 172 11.22 -6.01 19.80
C TRP A 172 12.28 -4.92 19.61
N LEU A 173 12.51 -4.49 18.37
CA LEU A 173 13.42 -3.39 18.03
C LEU A 173 12.65 -2.24 17.40
N GLY A 174 12.68 -1.09 18.09
CA GLY A 174 12.14 0.17 17.58
C GLY A 174 13.19 0.99 16.82
N PRO A 175 12.85 2.22 16.41
CA PRO A 175 13.74 3.08 15.60
C PRO A 175 15.12 3.31 16.23
N GLU A 176 15.18 3.53 17.54
CA GLU A 176 16.43 3.76 18.27
C GLU A 176 17.33 2.51 18.27
N ASP A 177 16.74 1.32 18.46
CA ASP A 177 17.47 0.05 18.42
C ASP A 177 18.02 -0.21 17.02
N ILE A 178 17.22 0.06 15.98
CA ILE A 178 17.57 -0.13 14.58
C ILE A 178 18.74 0.78 14.18
N ALA A 179 18.81 2.00 14.72
CA ALA A 179 19.91 2.92 14.47
C ALA A 179 21.24 2.45 15.06
N GLN A 180 21.20 1.67 16.16
CA GLN A 180 22.38 1.31 16.95
C GLN A 180 22.90 -0.11 16.73
N ARG A 181 22.13 -0.97 16.06
CA ARG A 181 22.43 -2.40 15.91
C ARG A 181 22.54 -2.80 14.45
N ASP A 182 23.32 -3.85 14.20
CA ASP A 182 23.28 -4.55 12.93
C ASP A 182 22.01 -5.42 12.85
N VAL A 183 20.93 -4.80 12.36
CA VAL A 183 19.64 -5.46 12.20
C VAL A 183 19.66 -6.44 11.03
N GLN A 184 20.47 -6.18 10.00
CA GLN A 184 20.61 -7.10 8.87
C GLN A 184 21.19 -8.44 9.34
N ASP A 185 22.30 -8.43 10.07
CA ASP A 185 22.89 -9.65 10.61
C ASP A 185 21.92 -10.38 11.54
N LEU A 186 21.23 -9.66 12.44
CA LEU A 186 20.26 -10.26 13.35
C LEU A 186 19.10 -10.96 12.61
N ILE A 187 18.57 -10.33 11.55
CA ILE A 187 17.50 -10.91 10.74
C ILE A 187 17.99 -12.16 10.01
N LEU A 188 19.14 -12.07 9.34
CA LEU A 188 19.66 -13.12 8.44
C LEU A 188 20.32 -14.29 9.19
N SER A 189 20.88 -14.05 10.37
CA SER A 189 21.54 -15.09 11.18
C SER A 189 20.58 -15.80 12.15
N GLY A 190 19.44 -15.20 12.50
CA GLY A 190 18.44 -15.81 13.37
C GLY A 190 17.76 -17.03 12.74
N ARG A 191 17.00 -17.81 13.52
CA ARG A 191 16.08 -18.85 13.00
C ARG A 191 14.73 -18.59 13.63
N TRP A 192 13.83 -18.00 12.85
CA TRP A 192 12.64 -17.38 13.38
C TRP A 192 11.42 -18.24 13.17
N GLY A 193 10.58 -18.35 14.19
CA GLY A 193 9.23 -18.82 14.00
C GLY A 193 8.41 -17.78 13.26
N ARG A 194 8.45 -16.53 13.75
CA ARG A 194 7.58 -15.46 13.30
C ARG A 194 8.33 -14.12 13.28
N LEU A 195 8.22 -13.37 12.19
CA LEU A 195 8.77 -12.03 12.05
C LEU A 195 7.71 -11.05 11.56
N LEU A 196 7.68 -9.87 12.16
CA LEU A 196 6.93 -8.73 11.68
C LEU A 196 7.88 -7.57 11.41
N PHE A 197 7.74 -7.00 10.22
CA PHE A 197 8.43 -5.80 9.78
C PHE A 197 7.39 -4.70 9.59
N ASN A 198 7.53 -3.58 10.31
CA ASN A 198 6.66 -2.41 10.19
C ASN A 198 7.49 -1.19 9.80
N GLY A 199 7.15 -0.58 8.66
CA GLY A 199 7.87 0.59 8.17
C GLY A 199 7.24 1.16 6.90
N HIS A 200 7.90 2.12 6.29
CA HIS A 200 7.46 2.72 5.03
C HIS A 200 8.09 2.02 3.83
N GLY A 201 7.33 1.87 2.74
CA GLY A 201 7.77 1.08 1.61
C GLY A 201 6.77 1.07 0.48
N ARG A 202 6.98 0.14 -0.45
CA ARG A 202 6.13 -0.10 -1.60
C ARG A 202 6.19 -1.58 -1.99
N ASP A 203 5.82 -1.91 -3.22
CA ASP A 203 5.80 -3.27 -3.73
C ASP A 203 7.19 -3.86 -3.90
N ASP A 204 8.25 -3.05 -4.03
CA ASP A 204 9.62 -3.52 -4.16
C ASP A 204 10.44 -3.54 -2.85
N ASN A 205 10.01 -2.82 -1.81
CA ASN A 205 10.80 -2.68 -0.59
C ASN A 205 10.00 -2.33 0.68
N LEU A 206 10.62 -2.57 1.83
CA LEU A 206 10.17 -2.09 3.14
C LEU A 206 11.37 -1.51 3.89
N ASN A 207 11.28 -0.25 4.30
CA ASN A 207 12.35 0.47 5.00
C ASN A 207 12.22 0.33 6.52
N LEU A 208 13.36 0.05 7.17
CA LEU A 208 13.54 -0.06 8.61
C LEU A 208 14.71 0.86 9.00
N GLY A 209 14.44 2.17 9.08
CA GLY A 209 15.45 3.19 9.31
C GLY A 209 16.53 3.17 8.22
N GLN A 210 17.73 2.71 8.59
CA GLN A 210 18.87 2.60 7.68
C GLN A 210 18.91 1.28 6.89
N PHE A 211 18.11 0.29 7.25
CA PHE A 211 18.03 -1.01 6.57
C PHE A 211 16.81 -1.08 5.67
N THR A 212 16.85 -1.93 4.65
CA THR A 212 15.72 -2.08 3.72
C THR A 212 15.56 -3.53 3.34
N LEU A 213 14.37 -4.09 3.56
CA LEU A 213 14.00 -5.37 2.97
C LEU A 213 13.80 -5.18 1.47
N CYS A 214 14.46 -6.01 0.68
CA CYS A 214 14.55 -5.86 -0.77
C CYS A 214 13.79 -6.99 -1.48
N GLY A 215 12.95 -6.62 -2.45
CA GLY A 215 12.20 -7.54 -3.29
C GLY A 215 12.89 -7.96 -4.60
N ARG A 216 14.08 -7.43 -4.88
CA ARG A 216 14.83 -7.80 -6.10
C ARG A 216 15.14 -9.29 -6.10
N SER A 217 14.65 -9.99 -7.11
CA SER A 217 15.06 -11.36 -7.42
C SER A 217 16.29 -11.35 -8.33
N PRO A 218 17.35 -12.10 -8.00
CA PRO A 218 18.48 -12.28 -8.92
C PRO A 218 18.19 -13.28 -10.04
N ALA A 219 17.09 -14.03 -9.96
CA ALA A 219 16.84 -15.20 -10.80
C ALA A 219 15.89 -14.94 -11.97
N VAL A 220 15.24 -13.77 -12.00
CA VAL A 220 14.26 -13.45 -13.03
C VAL A 220 14.58 -12.09 -13.64
N GLU A 221 14.58 -12.07 -14.97
CA GLU A 221 14.77 -10.85 -15.73
C GLU A 221 13.47 -10.05 -15.79
N ARG A 222 13.60 -8.73 -15.78
CA ARG A 222 12.48 -7.81 -15.96
C ARG A 222 11.90 -7.96 -17.36
N ALA A 223 10.58 -7.93 -17.50
CA ALA A 223 9.96 -7.87 -18.82
C ALA A 223 10.33 -6.56 -19.56
N PRO A 224 10.56 -6.60 -20.89
CA PRO A 224 10.80 -5.40 -21.68
C PRO A 224 9.69 -4.35 -21.51
N GLY A 225 10.07 -3.07 -21.37
CA GLY A 225 9.13 -1.95 -21.21
C GLY A 225 8.41 -1.86 -19.85
N ALA A 226 8.57 -2.85 -18.97
CA ALA A 226 8.02 -2.82 -17.62
C ALA A 226 8.74 -1.79 -16.76
N LEU A 227 7.97 -1.08 -15.93
CA LEU A 227 8.54 -0.13 -14.98
C LEU A 227 9.34 -0.91 -13.92
N GLY A 228 10.52 -0.40 -13.60
CA GLY A 228 11.31 -0.91 -12.48
C GLY A 228 11.79 0.22 -11.58
N PRO A 229 12.33 -0.11 -10.39
CA PRO A 229 13.09 0.84 -9.57
C PRO A 229 14.40 1.23 -10.25
N GLN A 230 15.13 2.21 -9.70
CA GLN A 230 16.39 2.71 -10.26
C GLN A 230 17.41 1.60 -10.62
N CYS A 231 17.52 0.56 -9.78
CA CYS A 231 18.45 -0.54 -10.02
C CYS A 231 18.10 -1.38 -11.27
N ALA A 232 16.85 -1.32 -11.75
CA ALA A 232 16.42 -1.96 -12.99
C ALA A 232 16.98 -1.29 -14.25
N TYR A 233 17.54 -0.08 -14.12
CA TYR A 233 18.16 0.68 -15.19
C TYR A 233 19.69 0.77 -15.04
N GLY A 234 20.30 -0.11 -14.23
CA GLY A 234 21.75 -0.17 -14.06
C GLY A 234 22.35 0.90 -13.15
N LEU A 235 21.52 1.68 -12.44
CA LEU A 235 21.96 2.82 -11.62
C LEU A 235 22.14 2.51 -10.12
N GLY A 236 22.36 1.24 -9.76
CA GLY A 236 22.49 0.80 -8.36
C GLY A 236 21.23 0.98 -7.52
N CYS A 237 21.30 0.70 -6.22
CA CYS A 237 20.21 0.97 -5.29
C CYS A 237 20.24 2.42 -4.76
N TYR A 238 19.08 3.04 -4.58
CA TYR A 238 18.96 4.34 -3.90
C TYR A 238 19.20 4.25 -2.37
N LYS A 239 19.29 3.03 -1.85
CA LYS A 239 19.63 2.71 -0.46
C LYS A 239 21.05 2.13 -0.38
N PRO A 240 21.71 2.22 0.79
CA PRO A 240 23.01 1.57 1.00
C PRO A 240 22.92 0.06 0.75
N GLU A 241 23.68 -0.45 -0.23
CA GLU A 241 23.60 -1.85 -0.64
C GLU A 241 24.04 -2.83 0.45
N ASP A 242 24.97 -2.40 1.32
CA ASP A 242 25.42 -3.13 2.50
C ASP A 242 24.33 -3.29 3.57
N LYS A 243 23.22 -2.54 3.48
CA LYS A 243 22.10 -2.59 4.44
C LYS A 243 20.83 -3.21 3.87
N LEU A 244 20.91 -3.82 2.68
CA LEU A 244 19.78 -4.51 2.06
C LEU A 244 19.60 -5.91 2.66
N VAL A 245 18.36 -6.25 3.00
CA VAL A 245 17.97 -7.59 3.47
C VAL A 245 17.15 -8.25 2.36
N PRO A 246 17.70 -9.17 1.55
CA PRO A 246 16.92 -9.86 0.53
C PRO A 246 15.85 -10.73 1.18
N ALA A 247 14.57 -10.49 0.88
CA ALA A 247 13.47 -11.12 1.60
C ALA A 247 13.48 -12.67 1.52
N HIS A 248 13.89 -13.23 0.37
CA HIS A 248 14.02 -14.69 0.17
C HIS A 248 15.06 -15.35 1.08
N ARG A 249 16.00 -14.58 1.65
CA ARG A 249 17.07 -15.10 2.52
C ARG A 249 16.71 -15.09 3.99
N ILE A 250 15.55 -14.55 4.37
CA ILE A 250 15.13 -14.45 5.76
C ILE A 250 14.69 -15.85 6.25
N PRO A 251 15.38 -16.46 7.23
CA PRO A 251 15.07 -17.79 7.75
C PRO A 251 13.93 -17.72 8.77
N ALA A 252 12.71 -17.48 8.29
CA ALA A 252 11.50 -17.40 9.10
C ALA A 252 10.39 -18.30 8.56
N ALA A 253 9.56 -18.90 9.42
CA ALA A 253 8.39 -19.65 8.98
C ALA A 253 7.21 -18.73 8.62
N GLU A 254 7.04 -17.63 9.34
CA GLU A 254 6.03 -16.58 9.10
C GLU A 254 6.69 -15.20 8.97
N ILE A 255 6.36 -14.45 7.92
CA ILE A 255 6.78 -13.06 7.70
C ILE A 255 5.55 -12.16 7.53
N VAL A 256 5.48 -11.07 8.28
CA VAL A 256 4.49 -9.99 8.08
C VAL A 256 5.21 -8.76 7.54
N LEU A 257 4.82 -8.33 6.34
CA LEU A 257 5.26 -7.12 5.66
C LEU A 257 4.24 -6.00 5.89
N ASN A 258 4.29 -5.39 7.07
CA ASN A 258 3.38 -4.32 7.47
C ASN A 258 3.83 -2.98 6.87
N THR A 259 3.60 -2.82 5.57
CA THR A 259 3.83 -1.58 4.82
C THR A 259 2.89 -1.51 3.61
N CYS A 260 2.51 -0.30 3.19
CA CYS A 260 1.55 -0.11 2.11
C CYS A 260 2.02 -0.76 0.81
N LEU A 261 1.09 -1.39 0.07
CA LEU A 261 1.35 -2.01 -1.23
C LEU A 261 2.50 -3.04 -1.21
N SER A 262 2.75 -3.75 -0.09
CA SER A 262 3.84 -4.75 -0.02
C SER A 262 3.53 -6.06 -0.75
N GLY A 263 2.27 -6.29 -1.12
CA GLY A 263 1.82 -7.48 -1.83
C GLY A 263 0.62 -7.20 -2.74
N PRO A 264 0.75 -6.31 -3.73
CA PRO A 264 -0.34 -6.02 -4.67
C PRO A 264 -0.63 -7.25 -5.54
N LEU A 265 -1.86 -7.35 -6.05
CA LEU A 265 -2.21 -8.34 -7.07
C LEU A 265 -1.52 -8.01 -8.41
N SER A 266 -1.43 -9.00 -9.30
CA SER A 266 -0.57 -8.91 -10.50
C SER A 266 -0.85 -7.75 -11.43
N ASP A 267 -2.12 -7.36 -11.55
CA ASP A 267 -2.60 -6.24 -12.38
C ASP A 267 -2.67 -4.90 -11.64
N LEU A 268 -2.23 -4.88 -10.38
CA LEU A 268 -2.19 -3.70 -9.51
C LEU A 268 -0.76 -3.30 -9.15
N ALA A 269 0.20 -4.21 -9.31
CA ALA A 269 1.60 -3.93 -9.06
C ALA A 269 2.09 -2.78 -9.93
N LEU A 270 2.98 -1.98 -9.34
CA LEU A 270 3.62 -0.90 -10.05
C LEU A 270 4.87 -1.39 -10.78
N TYR A 271 5.65 -2.23 -10.10
CA TYR A 271 6.88 -2.79 -10.64
C TYR A 271 6.68 -4.22 -11.13
N ASP A 272 7.52 -4.55 -12.11
CA ASP A 272 7.67 -5.90 -12.63
C ASP A 272 7.84 -6.92 -11.50
N PRO A 273 7.27 -8.13 -11.62
CA PRO A 273 7.43 -9.19 -10.65
C PRO A 273 8.86 -9.33 -10.13
N ALA A 274 9.89 -9.20 -10.98
CA ALA A 274 11.31 -9.32 -10.63
C ALA A 274 11.76 -8.46 -9.44
N TYR A 275 11.01 -7.41 -9.08
CA TYR A 275 11.34 -6.51 -7.97
C TYR A 275 10.41 -6.65 -6.76
N GLN A 276 9.36 -7.46 -6.81
CA GLN A 276 8.33 -7.47 -5.76
C GLN A 276 8.75 -8.18 -4.47
N ILE A 277 8.61 -7.50 -3.34
CA ILE A 277 9.00 -7.99 -2.00
C ILE A 277 8.20 -9.22 -1.56
N LEU A 278 6.88 -9.25 -1.82
CA LEU A 278 6.06 -10.44 -1.57
C LEU A 278 6.62 -11.65 -2.32
N LEU A 279 6.80 -11.55 -3.64
CA LEU A 279 7.27 -12.67 -4.46
C LEU A 279 8.68 -13.11 -4.07
N ASN A 280 9.55 -12.19 -3.68
CA ASN A 280 10.88 -12.51 -3.17
C ASN A 280 10.77 -13.30 -1.85
N ALA A 281 9.96 -12.85 -0.90
CA ALA A 281 9.74 -13.60 0.35
C ALA A 281 9.19 -15.01 0.09
N LEU A 282 8.30 -15.18 -0.90
CA LEU A 282 7.74 -16.49 -1.28
C LEU A 282 8.76 -17.43 -1.92
N ASP A 283 9.77 -16.91 -2.62
CA ASP A 283 10.87 -17.73 -3.15
C ASP A 283 11.80 -18.25 -2.01
N GLY A 284 11.71 -17.66 -0.80
CA GLY A 284 12.41 -18.09 0.41
C GLY A 284 11.72 -19.19 1.24
N PRO A 285 12.16 -19.45 2.49
CA PRO A 285 11.64 -20.53 3.32
C PRO A 285 10.28 -20.25 3.98
N ALA A 286 9.79 -19.01 3.96
CA ALA A 286 8.55 -18.62 4.63
C ALA A 286 7.34 -19.41 4.14
N GLN A 287 6.72 -20.17 5.04
CA GLN A 287 5.47 -20.90 4.80
C GLN A 287 4.29 -19.92 4.71
N THR A 288 4.33 -18.85 5.51
CA THR A 288 3.31 -17.80 5.52
C THR A 288 3.94 -16.43 5.31
N VAL A 289 3.42 -15.68 4.35
CA VAL A 289 3.75 -14.27 4.14
C VAL A 289 2.46 -13.46 4.15
N VAL A 290 2.38 -12.47 5.04
CA VAL A 290 1.26 -11.52 5.11
C VAL A 290 1.74 -10.19 4.58
N ALA A 291 1.00 -9.62 3.63
CA ALA A 291 1.38 -8.40 2.94
C ALA A 291 0.16 -7.50 2.72
N ALA A 292 0.37 -6.21 2.56
CA ALA A 292 -0.72 -5.28 2.29
C ALA A 292 -1.04 -5.24 0.79
N LEU A 293 -2.33 -5.41 0.46
CA LEU A 293 -2.85 -5.29 -0.91
C LEU A 293 -2.80 -3.85 -1.43
N THR A 294 -2.93 -2.89 -0.51
CA THR A 294 -3.07 -1.45 -0.78
C THR A 294 -2.51 -0.64 0.39
N THR A 295 -3.02 0.58 0.63
CA THR A 295 -2.79 1.30 1.88
C THR A 295 -3.16 0.43 3.07
N ASN A 296 -2.29 0.37 4.06
CA ASN A 296 -2.66 -0.02 5.40
C ASN A 296 -2.16 1.07 6.37
N ASN A 297 -2.83 1.20 7.50
CA ASN A 297 -2.49 2.17 8.53
C ASN A 297 -2.01 1.41 9.79
N GLY A 298 -1.32 0.28 9.58
CA GLY A 298 -0.94 -0.61 10.66
C GLY A 298 0.18 -0.02 11.50
N ASP A 299 -0.08 0.18 12.79
CA ASP A 299 0.90 0.69 13.75
C ASP A 299 0.99 -0.31 14.93
N ARG A 300 1.39 0.16 16.12
CA ARG A 300 1.50 -0.65 17.32
C ARG A 300 0.25 -1.47 17.64
N PRO A 301 -1.01 -0.99 17.51
CA PRO A 301 -2.16 -1.84 17.78
C PRO A 301 -2.13 -3.14 16.95
N GLU A 302 -1.83 -3.03 15.66
CA GLU A 302 -1.72 -4.15 14.72
C GLU A 302 -0.52 -5.03 15.04
N ASN A 303 0.65 -4.42 15.33
CA ASN A 303 1.84 -5.15 15.74
C ASN A 303 1.57 -5.99 17.01
N LEU A 304 0.83 -5.42 17.98
CA LEU A 304 0.45 -6.11 19.22
C LEU A 304 -0.63 -7.15 19.01
N ALA A 305 -1.60 -6.90 18.14
CA ALA A 305 -2.62 -7.87 17.76
C ALA A 305 -1.96 -9.11 17.14
N TRP A 306 -1.00 -8.92 16.23
CA TRP A 306 -0.21 -10.01 15.68
C TRP A 306 0.60 -10.73 16.75
N LEU A 307 1.35 -9.99 17.57
CA LEU A 307 2.26 -10.56 18.57
C LEU A 307 1.53 -11.41 19.60
N ARG A 308 0.37 -10.94 20.09
CA ARG A 308 -0.44 -11.60 21.12
C ARG A 308 -1.37 -12.66 20.57
N GLY A 309 -1.67 -12.60 19.28
CA GLY A 309 -2.66 -13.47 18.71
C GLY A 309 -2.13 -14.88 18.48
N GLY A 310 -3.02 -15.85 18.66
CA GLY A 310 -2.73 -17.29 18.52
C GLY A 310 -2.81 -17.79 17.07
N PRO A 311 -3.19 -19.07 16.87
CA PRO A 311 -3.38 -19.62 15.54
C PRO A 311 -4.52 -18.94 14.74
N GLY A 312 -4.62 -19.24 13.45
CA GLY A 312 -5.64 -18.71 12.53
C GLY A 312 -5.09 -17.76 11.46
N SER A 313 -5.98 -17.01 10.80
CA SER A 313 -5.61 -16.00 9.80
C SER A 313 -5.01 -14.76 10.46
N VAL A 314 -3.76 -14.46 10.10
CA VAL A 314 -3.08 -13.24 10.51
C VAL A 314 -3.64 -12.04 9.76
N ALA A 315 -3.90 -12.15 8.45
CA ALA A 315 -4.49 -11.06 7.68
C ALA A 315 -5.83 -10.59 8.26
N ARG A 316 -6.73 -11.53 8.58
CA ARG A 316 -8.02 -11.19 9.22
C ARG A 316 -7.82 -10.48 10.56
N ARG A 317 -6.84 -10.92 11.36
CA ARG A 317 -6.56 -10.30 12.67
C ARG A 317 -6.06 -8.87 12.53
N LEU A 318 -5.18 -8.62 11.56
CA LEU A 318 -4.68 -7.28 11.28
C LEU A 318 -5.79 -6.37 10.74
N ASP A 319 -6.59 -6.86 9.78
CA ASP A 319 -7.75 -6.12 9.26
C ASP A 319 -8.78 -5.82 10.37
N ALA A 320 -9.04 -6.78 11.27
CA ALA A 320 -9.95 -6.57 12.40
C ALA A 320 -9.42 -5.54 13.41
N SER A 321 -8.10 -5.53 13.65
CA SER A 321 -7.45 -4.51 14.50
C SER A 321 -7.58 -3.11 13.91
N ALA A 322 -7.46 -3.00 12.59
CA ALA A 322 -7.51 -1.73 11.86
C ALA A 322 -8.93 -1.37 11.33
N ALA A 323 -9.98 -2.08 11.76
CA ALA A 323 -11.32 -1.93 11.18
C ALA A 323 -11.96 -0.54 11.41
N ASP A 324 -11.46 0.22 12.39
CA ASP A 324 -11.91 1.58 12.66
C ASP A 324 -11.27 2.64 11.75
N ILE A 325 -10.21 2.30 11.02
CA ILE A 325 -9.51 3.19 10.09
C ILE A 325 -9.54 2.69 8.64
N ASN A 326 -9.61 1.37 8.44
CA ASN A 326 -9.64 0.70 7.14
C ASN A 326 -10.93 -0.14 7.02
N PRO A 327 -12.00 0.39 6.40
CA PRO A 327 -13.26 -0.35 6.22
C PRO A 327 -13.22 -1.35 5.03
N TYR A 328 -12.03 -1.88 4.72
CA TYR A 328 -11.74 -2.72 3.56
C TYR A 328 -10.65 -3.75 3.90
N PRO A 329 -10.52 -4.86 3.12
CA PRO A 329 -9.42 -5.81 3.31
C PRO A 329 -8.08 -5.19 2.91
N ALA A 330 -7.28 -4.77 3.90
CA ALA A 330 -5.98 -4.17 3.67
C ALA A 330 -4.88 -5.23 3.51
N PHE A 331 -5.01 -6.37 4.20
CA PHE A 331 -4.00 -7.44 4.21
C PHE A 331 -4.42 -8.68 3.42
N LEU A 332 -3.44 -9.31 2.77
CA LEU A 332 -3.53 -10.63 2.15
C LEU A 332 -2.59 -11.59 2.88
N GLN A 333 -3.05 -12.83 3.09
CA GLN A 333 -2.21 -13.91 3.57
C GLN A 333 -1.91 -14.89 2.44
N VAL A 334 -0.62 -15.07 2.14
CA VAL A 334 -0.12 -16.17 1.32
C VAL A 334 0.40 -17.27 2.26
N GLY A 335 -0.13 -18.48 2.13
CA GLY A 335 0.05 -19.56 3.10
C GLY A 335 -1.20 -19.78 3.95
N LEU A 336 -1.34 -21.00 4.48
CA LEU A 336 -2.48 -21.38 5.29
C LEU A 336 -2.37 -20.81 6.70
N GLY A 337 -3.50 -20.44 7.29
CA GLY A 337 -3.55 -20.11 8.72
C GLY A 337 -3.04 -21.29 9.56
N THR A 338 -2.38 -21.03 10.67
CA THR A 338 -2.04 -22.10 11.62
C THR A 338 -3.32 -22.65 12.23
N ALA A 339 -3.46 -23.98 12.32
CA ALA A 339 -4.69 -24.61 12.79
C ALA A 339 -5.07 -24.10 14.18
N GLY A 340 -6.24 -23.49 14.29
CA GLY A 340 -6.89 -23.06 15.53
C GLY A 340 -8.39 -22.99 15.28
N ASP A 341 -9.15 -23.42 16.28
CA ASP A 341 -10.60 -23.39 16.27
C ASP A 341 -11.14 -21.98 15.99
N GLN A 342 -12.37 -21.96 15.47
CA GLN A 342 -13.17 -20.77 15.22
C GLN A 342 -13.04 -19.76 16.36
N ALA A 343 -12.72 -18.52 16.01
CA ALA A 343 -12.81 -17.42 16.96
C ALA A 343 -14.27 -17.30 17.47
N PRO A 344 -14.48 -16.89 18.73
CA PRO A 344 -15.81 -16.62 19.24
C PRO A 344 -16.50 -15.54 18.40
N GLU A 345 -17.79 -15.74 18.12
CA GLU A 345 -18.69 -14.70 17.62
C GLU A 345 -18.82 -13.59 18.67
N ASP A 346 -17.99 -12.55 18.59
CA ASP A 346 -18.34 -11.25 19.15
C ASP A 346 -18.79 -10.36 17.99
N SER A 347 -20.10 -10.39 17.75
CA SER A 347 -20.76 -9.46 16.85
C SER A 347 -20.62 -8.05 17.39
N ALA A 348 -20.07 -7.20 16.52
CA ALA A 348 -19.94 -5.77 16.72
C ALA A 348 -21.32 -5.17 17.05
N ALA A 349 -21.40 -4.49 18.19
CA ALA A 349 -22.46 -3.53 18.44
C ALA A 349 -22.36 -2.42 17.39
N GLY A 350 -23.22 -2.49 16.38
CA GLY A 350 -23.50 -1.42 15.45
C GLY A 350 -24.06 -0.22 16.20
N GLN A 351 -23.18 0.70 16.62
CA GLN A 351 -23.59 2.06 16.91
C GLN A 351 -23.69 2.78 15.58
N SER A 352 -24.93 2.83 15.07
CA SER A 352 -25.35 3.84 14.10
C SER A 352 -25.01 5.21 14.68
N ALA A 353 -23.99 5.86 14.12
CA ALA A 353 -23.82 7.29 14.32
C ALA A 353 -24.99 7.93 13.58
N ALA A 354 -25.87 8.60 14.32
CA ALA A 354 -26.96 9.38 13.73
C ALA A 354 -26.37 10.33 12.68
N GLU A 355 -26.92 10.28 11.47
CA GLU A 355 -26.61 11.25 10.43
C GLU A 355 -27.03 12.64 10.95
N PRO A 356 -26.12 13.63 10.99
CA PRO A 356 -26.51 14.99 11.25
C PRO A 356 -27.35 15.49 10.06
N ASP A 357 -28.52 16.02 10.39
CA ASP A 357 -29.46 16.69 9.49
C ASP A 357 -28.74 17.80 8.69
N GLU A 358 -28.86 17.77 7.37
CA GLU A 358 -28.22 18.70 6.44
C GLU A 358 -28.84 20.09 6.54
N ALA A 359 -28.20 20.98 7.31
CA ALA A 359 -27.93 22.37 6.98
C ALA A 359 -27.18 23.03 8.15
N GLU A 360 -25.90 22.65 8.37
CA GLU A 360 -25.05 23.46 9.25
C GLU A 360 -24.91 24.86 8.65
N GLU A 361 -25.14 25.90 9.47
CA GLU A 361 -24.88 27.27 9.04
C GLU A 361 -23.44 27.37 8.51
N PRO A 362 -23.18 28.06 7.39
CA PRO A 362 -21.84 28.19 6.80
C PRO A 362 -20.75 28.69 7.78
N TRP A 363 -21.16 29.28 8.90
CA TRP A 363 -20.31 29.77 9.99
C TRP A 363 -19.81 28.66 10.93
N ALA A 364 -20.64 27.65 11.21
CA ALA A 364 -20.26 26.52 12.06
C ALA A 364 -19.16 25.69 11.38
N LEU A 365 -19.35 25.36 10.10
CA LEU A 365 -18.37 24.63 9.30
C LEU A 365 -17.04 25.38 9.17
N LEU A 366 -17.10 26.69 8.88
CA LEU A 366 -15.90 27.53 8.82
C LEU A 366 -15.20 27.63 10.18
N GLY A 367 -15.96 27.82 11.26
CA GLY A 367 -15.44 27.84 12.63
C GLY A 367 -14.76 26.53 13.02
N GLY A 368 -15.33 25.39 12.63
CA GLY A 368 -14.73 24.07 12.79
C GLY A 368 -13.41 23.93 12.05
N ARG A 369 -13.34 24.35 10.77
CA ARG A 369 -12.10 24.33 9.96
C ARG A 369 -11.00 25.22 10.54
N VAL A 370 -11.32 26.44 10.94
CA VAL A 370 -10.36 27.35 11.60
C VAL A 370 -9.85 26.73 12.89
N SER A 371 -10.75 26.16 13.70
CA SER A 371 -10.39 25.52 14.97
C SER A 371 -9.52 24.29 14.75
N ALA A 372 -9.81 23.47 13.74
CA ALA A 372 -9.00 22.33 13.36
C ALA A 372 -7.58 22.75 12.96
N LEU A 373 -7.43 23.75 12.09
CA LEU A 373 -6.11 24.22 11.64
C LEU A 373 -5.28 24.83 12.79
N LEU A 374 -5.92 25.51 13.75
CA LEU A 374 -5.22 26.18 14.86
C LEU A 374 -4.92 25.27 16.06
N HIS A 375 -5.88 24.44 16.45
CA HIS A 375 -5.93 23.83 17.78
C HIS A 375 -5.79 22.31 17.77
N SER A 376 -5.84 21.65 16.59
CA SER A 376 -5.68 20.19 16.52
C SER A 376 -4.23 19.71 16.69
N GLY A 377 -3.26 20.63 16.66
CA GLY A 377 -1.83 20.31 16.63
C GLY A 377 -1.27 20.03 15.22
N LEU A 378 -2.08 20.13 14.15
CA LEU A 378 -1.60 19.95 12.78
C LEU A 378 -0.51 20.97 12.41
N LEU A 379 -0.73 22.25 12.74
CA LEU A 379 0.21 23.33 12.44
C LEU A 379 1.12 23.61 13.65
N PRO A 380 2.46 23.54 13.51
CA PRO A 380 3.38 23.87 14.59
C PRO A 380 3.25 25.34 15.01
N GLY A 381 3.63 25.68 16.25
CA GLY A 381 3.36 26.99 16.85
C GLY A 381 3.92 28.19 16.09
N ASP A 382 5.01 28.01 15.35
CA ASP A 382 5.70 29.00 14.52
C ASP A 382 5.25 29.03 13.06
N HIS A 383 4.24 28.22 12.69
CA HIS A 383 3.76 28.14 11.32
C HIS A 383 3.22 29.48 10.80
N ALA A 384 3.65 29.89 9.60
CA ALA A 384 3.44 31.23 9.04
C ALA A 384 1.97 31.68 8.92
N LEU A 385 1.04 30.72 8.83
CA LEU A 385 -0.40 31.01 8.70
C LEU A 385 -1.12 31.25 10.03
N ARG A 386 -0.53 30.82 11.16
CA ARG A 386 -1.20 30.88 12.47
C ARG A 386 -1.67 32.29 12.87
N PRO A 387 -0.86 33.36 12.75
CA PRO A 387 -1.31 34.70 13.13
C PRO A 387 -2.53 35.19 12.34
N ARG A 388 -2.68 34.75 11.09
CA ARG A 388 -3.84 35.10 10.25
C ARG A 388 -5.07 34.28 10.64
N LEU A 389 -4.88 32.99 10.91
CA LEU A 389 -5.95 32.10 11.37
C LEU A 389 -6.48 32.53 12.75
N GLU A 390 -5.61 32.94 13.68
CA GLU A 390 -6.00 33.45 15.00
C GLU A 390 -6.84 34.73 14.91
N ARG A 391 -6.48 35.65 14.00
CA ARG A 391 -7.29 36.84 13.73
C ARG A 391 -8.68 36.49 13.23
N LEU A 392 -8.76 35.59 12.25
CA LEU A 392 -10.02 35.10 11.71
C LEU A 392 -10.86 34.41 12.80
N HIS A 393 -10.24 33.56 13.63
CA HIS A 393 -10.90 32.91 14.76
C HIS A 393 -11.49 33.92 15.74
N GLY A 394 -10.72 34.95 16.10
CA GLY A 394 -11.20 36.04 16.95
C GLY A 394 -12.37 36.81 16.33
N THR A 395 -12.38 37.01 15.01
CA THR A 395 -13.51 37.63 14.28
C THR A 395 -14.76 36.73 14.36
N LEU A 396 -14.63 35.44 14.07
CA LEU A 396 -15.72 34.47 14.15
C LEU A 396 -16.34 34.41 15.54
N LEU A 397 -15.53 34.35 16.61
CA LEU A 397 -16.02 34.34 17.99
C LEU A 397 -16.78 35.63 18.34
N ARG A 398 -16.25 36.80 17.94
CA ARG A 398 -16.92 38.09 18.18
C ARG A 398 -18.26 38.19 17.45
N ASP A 399 -18.33 37.69 16.22
CA ASP A 399 -19.55 37.77 15.41
C ASP A 399 -20.60 36.73 15.81
N ALA A 400 -20.19 35.54 16.27
CA ALA A 400 -21.08 34.53 16.84
C ALA A 400 -21.80 35.03 18.11
N GLN A 401 -21.13 35.83 18.94
CA GLN A 401 -21.69 36.36 20.21
C GLN A 401 -22.87 37.34 20.04
N ARG A 402 -23.22 37.79 18.83
CA ARG A 402 -24.24 38.87 18.61
C ARG A 402 -25.19 38.66 17.42
N GLY A 403 -25.31 37.44 16.88
CA GLY A 403 -26.10 37.16 15.66
C GLY A 403 -27.59 37.55 15.75
N ALA A 404 -28.22 37.42 16.92
CA ALA A 404 -29.66 37.63 17.10
C ALA A 404 -30.12 39.11 17.13
N ALA A 405 -29.20 40.08 17.32
CA ALA A 405 -29.56 41.49 17.55
C ALA A 405 -29.12 42.47 16.44
N ARG A 406 -28.53 41.99 15.33
CA ARG A 406 -28.01 42.85 14.26
C ARG A 406 -29.03 43.11 13.13
N PRO A 407 -29.18 44.36 12.64
CA PRO A 407 -29.92 44.69 11.43
C PRO A 407 -29.41 43.90 10.20
N ALA A 408 -30.30 43.49 9.29
CA ALA A 408 -29.96 42.65 8.14
C ALA A 408 -28.84 43.23 7.24
N GLY A 409 -28.79 44.56 7.04
CA GLY A 409 -27.73 45.22 6.26
C GLY A 409 -26.32 45.03 6.84
N THR A 410 -26.18 45.16 8.16
CA THR A 410 -24.90 44.94 8.86
C THR A 410 -24.45 43.48 8.84
N ARG A 411 -25.39 42.53 8.75
CA ARG A 411 -25.08 41.10 8.59
C ARG A 411 -24.50 40.80 7.20
N ALA A 412 -25.07 41.39 6.14
CA ALA A 412 -24.56 41.21 4.79
C ALA A 412 -23.16 41.82 4.60
N GLU A 413 -22.88 42.98 5.21
CA GLU A 413 -21.55 43.60 5.20
C GLU A 413 -20.51 42.78 5.96
N ALA A 414 -20.83 42.32 7.18
CA ALA A 414 -19.96 41.45 7.96
C ALA A 414 -19.65 40.15 7.20
N ARG A 415 -20.65 39.56 6.53
CA ARG A 415 -20.47 38.37 5.70
C ARG A 415 -19.50 38.63 4.55
N ARG A 416 -19.69 39.70 3.77
CA ARG A 416 -18.78 40.06 2.67
C ARG A 416 -17.35 40.29 3.14
N SER A 417 -17.17 40.96 4.29
CA SER A 417 -15.84 41.19 4.87
C SER A 417 -15.17 39.86 5.23
N LEU A 418 -15.91 38.94 5.83
CA LEU A 418 -15.39 37.63 6.16
C LEU A 418 -15.06 36.80 4.92
N ASP A 419 -15.95 36.76 3.93
CA ASP A 419 -15.73 36.02 2.69
C ASP A 419 -14.45 36.50 1.99
N ALA A 420 -14.17 37.82 2.05
CA ALA A 420 -12.92 38.39 1.56
C ALA A 420 -11.68 37.96 2.39
N GLU A 421 -11.79 37.93 3.73
CA GLU A 421 -10.71 37.46 4.61
C GLU A 421 -10.41 35.97 4.40
N VAL A 422 -11.45 35.14 4.27
CA VAL A 422 -11.36 33.71 3.95
C VAL A 422 -10.73 33.50 2.58
N ALA A 423 -11.19 34.21 1.54
CA ALA A 423 -10.60 34.09 0.20
C ALA A 423 -9.11 34.50 0.17
N ALA A 424 -8.72 35.48 0.99
CA ALA A 424 -7.32 35.87 1.14
C ALA A 424 -6.49 34.83 1.90
N LEU A 425 -7.09 34.09 2.85
CA LEU A 425 -6.47 32.99 3.56
C LEU A 425 -6.38 31.72 2.70
N ASP A 426 -7.39 31.42 1.89
CA ASP A 426 -7.38 30.31 0.92
C ASP A 426 -6.20 30.44 -0.05
N LEU A 427 -5.97 31.66 -0.57
CA LEU A 427 -4.80 31.93 -1.42
C LEU A 427 -3.49 31.72 -0.65
N ALA A 428 -3.43 32.12 0.62
CA ALA A 428 -2.23 31.96 1.44
C ALA A 428 -1.94 30.49 1.75
N LEU A 429 -2.97 29.69 2.04
CA LEU A 429 -2.87 28.23 2.14
C LEU A 429 -2.34 27.63 0.85
N ALA A 430 -2.96 27.96 -0.29
CA ALA A 430 -2.53 27.43 -1.58
C ALA A 430 -1.10 27.83 -1.97
N GLN A 431 -0.68 29.05 -1.65
CA GLN A 431 0.69 29.52 -1.86
C GLN A 431 1.68 28.88 -0.91
N GLN A 432 1.27 28.54 0.31
CA GLN A 432 2.10 27.86 1.29
C GLN A 432 2.35 26.41 0.84
N ILE A 433 1.30 25.68 0.46
CA ILE A 433 1.39 24.34 -0.11
C ILE A 433 2.27 24.33 -1.37
N ALA A 434 2.15 25.34 -2.24
CA ALA A 434 2.97 25.45 -3.46
C ALA A 434 4.48 25.56 -3.21
N ARG A 435 4.92 25.86 -1.98
CA ARG A 435 6.35 25.99 -1.64
C ARG A 435 7.03 24.63 -1.46
N GLY A 436 6.28 23.56 -1.18
CA GLY A 436 6.85 22.23 -1.03
C GLY A 436 5.87 21.21 -0.47
N ALA A 437 6.15 19.93 -0.76
CA ALA A 437 5.36 18.80 -0.29
C ALA A 437 5.53 18.51 1.22
N ASP A 438 6.53 19.08 1.87
CA ASP A 438 6.82 18.87 3.30
C ASP A 438 6.00 19.82 4.21
N ASP A 439 5.07 20.61 3.65
CA ASP A 439 4.24 21.49 4.45
C ASP A 439 3.25 20.69 5.31
N PRO A 440 3.12 20.96 6.62
CA PRO A 440 2.22 20.21 7.51
C PRO A 440 0.75 20.20 7.08
N LEU A 441 0.31 21.15 6.25
CA LEU A 441 -1.04 21.13 5.68
C LEU A 441 -1.32 19.88 4.85
N LEU A 442 -0.31 19.30 4.20
CA LEU A 442 -0.47 18.08 3.39
C LEU A 442 -0.53 16.81 4.24
N GLU A 443 -0.16 16.89 5.52
CA GLU A 443 -0.23 15.79 6.49
C GLU A 443 -1.62 15.66 7.16
N PHE A 444 -2.56 16.55 6.83
CA PHE A 444 -3.92 16.48 7.36
C PHE A 444 -4.61 15.11 7.20
N PRO A 445 -4.38 14.33 6.12
CA PRO A 445 -5.03 13.04 5.95
C PRO A 445 -4.64 12.05 7.04
N ILE A 446 -3.35 11.98 7.36
CA ILE A 446 -2.82 11.08 8.40
C ILE A 446 -3.18 11.65 9.77
N HIS A 447 -2.89 12.93 10.01
CA HIS A 447 -3.10 13.59 11.31
C HIS A 447 -4.55 13.48 11.79
N PHE A 448 -5.54 13.76 10.93
CA PHE A 448 -6.94 13.60 11.31
C PHE A 448 -7.43 12.16 11.19
N GLY A 449 -6.90 11.37 10.25
CA GLY A 449 -7.28 9.97 10.04
C GLY A 449 -7.08 9.11 11.28
N GLU A 450 -5.90 9.18 11.89
CA GLU A 450 -5.55 8.47 13.13
C GLU A 450 -6.42 8.87 14.34
N ARG A 451 -7.10 10.01 14.26
CA ARG A 451 -7.95 10.59 15.31
C ARG A 451 -9.43 10.50 14.96
N SER A 452 -9.76 9.72 13.94
CA SER A 452 -11.12 9.54 13.44
C SER A 452 -11.55 8.08 13.51
N ARG A 453 -12.81 7.84 13.16
CA ARG A 453 -13.35 6.53 12.87
C ARG A 453 -13.92 6.54 11.45
N ALA A 454 -13.57 5.56 10.64
CA ALA A 454 -14.12 5.36 9.31
C ALA A 454 -15.59 4.92 9.38
N SER A 455 -16.42 5.51 8.53
CA SER A 455 -17.75 5.00 8.20
C SER A 455 -17.63 3.77 7.29
N ALA A 456 -18.76 3.12 7.01
CA ALA A 456 -18.82 2.17 5.91
C ALA A 456 -18.42 2.83 4.58
N ALA A 457 -17.83 2.03 3.69
CA ALA A 457 -17.46 2.49 2.35
C ALA A 457 -18.67 2.63 1.43
N GLU A 458 -18.70 3.72 0.68
CA GLU A 458 -19.66 4.05 -0.37
C GLU A 458 -19.22 3.38 -1.70
N PRO A 459 -20.14 2.69 -2.41
CA PRO A 459 -19.84 2.10 -3.71
C PRO A 459 -19.92 3.12 -4.86
N GLY A 460 -19.36 2.76 -6.02
CA GLY A 460 -19.71 3.41 -7.31
C GLY A 460 -18.77 4.52 -7.80
N LEU A 461 -17.54 4.58 -7.29
CA LEU A 461 -16.53 5.53 -7.75
C LEU A 461 -15.31 4.80 -8.34
N ASP A 462 -14.73 5.38 -9.38
CA ASP A 462 -13.52 4.88 -10.02
C ASP A 462 -12.33 5.85 -9.83
N CYS A 463 -11.16 5.28 -9.63
CA CYS A 463 -9.89 6.00 -9.63
C CYS A 463 -9.53 6.44 -11.06
N ALA A 464 -8.67 7.45 -11.18
CA ALA A 464 -8.07 7.83 -12.47
C ALA A 464 -7.34 6.66 -13.18
N CYS A 465 -6.90 5.64 -12.43
CA CYS A 465 -6.34 4.42 -13.02
C CYS A 465 -7.37 3.41 -13.56
N GLY A 466 -8.67 3.75 -13.51
CA GLY A 466 -9.78 2.91 -13.98
C GLY A 466 -10.23 1.82 -13.00
N ARG A 467 -9.67 1.77 -11.78
CA ARG A 467 -10.03 0.77 -10.76
C ARG A 467 -11.03 1.33 -9.75
N PRO A 468 -11.99 0.54 -9.25
CA PRO A 468 -12.96 1.04 -8.29
C PRO A 468 -12.31 1.40 -6.96
N VAL A 469 -12.81 2.45 -6.30
CA VAL A 469 -12.33 2.95 -5.01
C VAL A 469 -13.32 2.66 -3.89
N TRP A 470 -12.79 2.53 -2.67
CA TRP A 470 -13.59 2.67 -1.46
C TRP A 470 -13.55 4.13 -1.03
N ARG A 471 -14.68 4.83 -1.12
CA ARG A 471 -14.82 6.16 -0.53
C ARG A 471 -15.53 6.06 0.80
N TYR A 472 -15.03 6.71 1.83
CA TYR A 472 -15.67 6.70 3.15
C TYR A 472 -15.41 8.01 3.88
N ARG A 473 -16.32 8.33 4.79
CA ARG A 473 -16.21 9.46 5.69
C ARG A 473 -15.41 9.03 6.92
N ARG A 474 -14.59 9.93 7.44
CA ARG A 474 -13.85 9.77 8.69
C ARG A 474 -14.39 10.77 9.68
N VAL A 475 -15.03 10.26 10.72
CA VAL A 475 -15.69 11.03 11.77
C VAL A 475 -14.70 11.25 12.91
N GLY A 476 -14.40 12.51 13.21
CA GLY A 476 -13.45 12.87 14.26
C GLY A 476 -13.87 12.36 15.64
N ARG A 477 -12.93 11.80 16.41
CA ARG A 477 -13.16 11.35 17.79
C ARG A 477 -13.11 12.49 18.81
N LEU A 478 -12.66 13.67 18.39
CA LEU A 478 -12.52 14.87 19.21
C LEU A 478 -13.14 16.08 18.49
N PRO A 479 -13.69 17.07 19.21
CA PRO A 479 -14.32 18.24 18.58
C PRO A 479 -13.41 19.07 17.66
N VAL A 480 -12.10 19.03 17.88
CA VAL A 480 -11.10 19.74 17.06
C VAL A 480 -10.62 18.94 15.85
N VAL A 481 -11.07 17.69 15.70
CA VAL A 481 -10.77 16.82 14.57
C VAL A 481 -11.93 16.93 13.59
N PRO A 482 -11.74 17.61 12.45
CA PRO A 482 -12.80 17.81 11.48
C PRO A 482 -13.08 16.50 10.75
N GLU A 483 -14.28 16.42 10.22
CA GLU A 483 -14.66 15.32 9.38
C GLU A 483 -14.02 15.43 8.00
N THR A 484 -13.58 14.30 7.46
CA THR A 484 -12.91 14.22 6.16
C THR A 484 -13.45 13.06 5.33
N TYR A 485 -13.32 13.13 4.02
CA TYR A 485 -13.48 11.98 3.14
C TYR A 485 -12.11 11.41 2.76
N GLN A 486 -12.03 10.10 2.65
CA GLN A 486 -10.91 9.38 2.08
C GLN A 486 -11.42 8.46 0.98
N SER A 487 -10.70 8.42 -0.14
CA SER A 487 -10.89 7.45 -1.21
C SER A 487 -9.62 6.62 -1.37
N THR A 488 -9.76 5.30 -1.31
CA THR A 488 -8.65 4.35 -1.42
C THR A 488 -8.84 3.44 -2.63
N CYS A 489 -7.80 3.30 -3.43
CA CYS A 489 -7.74 2.43 -4.61
C CYS A 489 -6.74 1.29 -4.35
N LEU A 490 -7.10 0.07 -4.72
CA LEU A 490 -6.20 -1.08 -4.60
C LEU A 490 -4.83 -0.87 -5.29
N ARG A 491 -4.78 -0.23 -6.47
CA ARG A 491 -3.54 0.08 -7.20
C ARG A 491 -2.82 1.33 -6.66
N CYS A 492 -3.56 2.41 -6.46
CA CYS A 492 -2.96 3.73 -6.21
C CYS A 492 -2.79 4.08 -4.73
N GLY A 493 -3.36 3.27 -3.82
CA GLY A 493 -3.43 3.56 -2.38
C GLY A 493 -4.43 4.67 -2.08
N ASP A 494 -4.08 5.56 -1.17
CA ASP A 494 -4.90 6.74 -0.84
C ASP A 494 -4.86 7.74 -1.99
N VAL A 495 -5.96 7.80 -2.74
CA VAL A 495 -6.05 8.59 -3.97
C VAL A 495 -6.59 9.98 -3.72
N GLU A 496 -7.58 10.12 -2.83
CA GLU A 496 -8.19 11.42 -2.54
C GLU A 496 -8.42 11.54 -1.04
N ASN A 497 -8.04 12.69 -0.47
CA ASN A 497 -8.41 13.08 0.87
C ASN A 497 -8.97 14.49 0.83
N SER A 498 -10.08 14.73 1.51
CA SER A 498 -10.72 16.05 1.50
C SER A 498 -11.40 16.35 2.83
N PHE A 499 -11.44 17.63 3.20
CA PHE A 499 -12.39 18.09 4.22
C PHE A 499 -13.82 17.94 3.69
N VAL A 500 -14.78 17.66 4.57
CA VAL A 500 -16.20 17.72 4.20
C VAL A 500 -16.52 19.11 3.63
N GLY A 501 -17.16 19.16 2.47
CA GLY A 501 -17.49 20.41 1.76
C GLY A 501 -16.30 21.11 1.08
N ALA A 502 -15.23 20.39 0.77
CA ALA A 502 -14.12 20.87 -0.06
C ALA A 502 -14.39 20.67 -1.56
N PRO A 503 -13.73 21.42 -2.46
CA PRO A 503 -13.84 21.23 -3.91
C PRO A 503 -13.45 19.80 -4.32
N ALA A 504 -14.17 19.21 -5.27
CA ALA A 504 -13.79 17.91 -5.83
C ALA A 504 -12.73 18.09 -6.93
N LEU A 505 -11.85 17.10 -7.05
CA LEU A 505 -10.77 17.08 -8.04
C LEU A 505 -10.90 15.86 -8.95
N ARG A 506 -10.56 16.02 -10.22
CA ARG A 506 -10.18 14.93 -11.13
C ARG A 506 -8.90 15.31 -11.85
N VAL A 507 -8.06 14.32 -12.10
CA VAL A 507 -6.74 14.54 -12.70
C VAL A 507 -6.55 13.61 -13.88
N GLU A 508 -6.10 14.20 -14.99
CA GLU A 508 -5.67 13.50 -16.20
C GLU A 508 -4.18 13.81 -16.40
N SER A 509 -3.35 12.77 -16.44
CA SER A 509 -1.89 12.85 -16.59
C SER A 509 -1.40 11.59 -17.31
N ALA A 510 -0.24 11.67 -17.96
CA ALA A 510 0.38 10.49 -18.56
C ALA A 510 1.03 9.59 -17.50
N ASP A 511 1.02 8.28 -17.73
CA ASP A 511 1.60 7.30 -16.81
C ASP A 511 3.13 7.30 -16.79
N LYS A 512 3.79 7.91 -17.79
CA LYS A 512 5.25 7.95 -17.92
C LYS A 512 5.75 9.29 -18.45
N VAL A 513 6.97 9.64 -18.08
CA VAL A 513 7.73 10.77 -18.61
C VAL A 513 9.21 10.39 -18.70
N ALA A 514 9.88 10.81 -19.77
CA ALA A 514 11.34 10.65 -19.87
C ALA A 514 12.05 11.56 -18.86
N LEU A 515 13.20 11.14 -18.34
CA LEU A 515 14.11 12.00 -17.59
C LEU A 515 14.51 13.21 -18.45
N GLY A 516 14.45 14.41 -17.88
CA GLY A 516 14.62 15.67 -18.61
C GLY A 516 13.38 16.14 -19.38
N GLY A 517 12.31 15.33 -19.40
CA GLY A 517 11.05 15.61 -20.07
C GLY A 517 10.07 16.44 -19.24
N VAL A 518 8.92 16.74 -19.86
CA VAL A 518 7.82 17.47 -19.24
C VAL A 518 6.57 16.60 -19.23
N LEU A 519 5.99 16.40 -18.05
CA LEU A 519 4.72 15.71 -17.85
C LEU A 519 3.57 16.74 -17.83
N PRO A 520 2.69 16.76 -18.84
CA PRO A 520 1.50 17.60 -18.83
C PRO A 520 0.43 17.01 -17.91
N VAL A 521 -0.17 17.87 -17.08
CA VAL A 521 -1.21 17.47 -16.12
C VAL A 521 -2.42 18.39 -16.29
N THR A 522 -3.60 17.80 -16.48
CA THR A 522 -4.87 18.51 -16.49
C THR A 522 -5.63 18.21 -15.21
N VAL A 523 -6.08 19.26 -14.52
CA VAL A 523 -6.89 19.17 -13.31
C VAL A 523 -8.28 19.75 -13.60
N GLU A 524 -9.31 18.93 -13.43
CA GLU A 524 -10.71 19.34 -13.41
C GLU A 524 -11.14 19.57 -11.96
N VAL A 525 -11.80 20.69 -11.71
CA VAL A 525 -12.23 21.12 -10.38
C VAL A 525 -13.72 21.40 -10.38
N THR A 526 -14.43 20.85 -9.40
CA THR A 526 -15.83 21.12 -9.12
C THR A 526 -15.94 21.92 -7.82
N ALA A 527 -16.50 23.14 -7.89
CA ALA A 527 -16.70 23.95 -6.70
C ALA A 527 -17.94 23.51 -5.91
N VAL A 528 -17.86 23.53 -4.58
CA VAL A 528 -19.02 23.26 -3.71
C VAL A 528 -19.82 24.53 -3.44
N GLN A 529 -19.19 25.69 -3.56
CA GLN A 529 -19.81 27.00 -3.36
C GLN A 529 -19.29 28.02 -4.37
N ASP A 530 -20.02 29.11 -4.56
CA ASP A 530 -19.60 30.22 -5.42
C ASP A 530 -18.30 30.85 -4.91
N GLY A 531 -17.38 31.18 -5.83
CA GLY A 531 -16.20 31.98 -5.48
C GLY A 531 -14.95 31.56 -6.23
N ILE A 532 -13.79 31.78 -5.58
CA ILE A 532 -12.48 31.42 -6.12
C ILE A 532 -12.04 30.11 -5.48
N VAL A 533 -11.69 29.14 -6.31
CA VAL A 533 -10.93 27.95 -5.92
C VAL A 533 -9.47 28.16 -6.31
N ASN A 534 -8.55 27.96 -5.36
CA ASN A 534 -7.12 28.01 -5.62
C ASN A 534 -6.62 26.58 -5.80
N VAL A 535 -5.96 26.29 -6.93
CA VAL A 535 -5.58 24.94 -7.36
C VAL A 535 -4.10 24.90 -7.67
N GLY A 536 -3.41 23.83 -7.30
CA GLY A 536 -2.00 23.65 -7.63
C GLY A 536 -1.61 22.17 -7.69
N LEU A 537 -0.33 21.93 -7.95
CA LEU A 537 0.29 20.61 -7.86
C LEU A 537 1.50 20.67 -6.93
N VAL A 538 1.80 19.55 -6.28
CA VAL A 538 3.07 19.30 -5.61
C VAL A 538 3.61 17.93 -6.01
N VAL A 539 4.93 17.76 -5.94
CA VAL A 539 5.62 16.48 -6.05
C VAL A 539 6.44 16.28 -4.77
N PRO A 540 6.71 15.03 -4.34
CA PRO A 540 7.56 14.79 -3.18
C PRO A 540 8.91 15.49 -3.30
N SER A 541 9.45 15.96 -2.17
CA SER A 541 10.69 16.75 -2.11
C SER A 541 11.92 16.01 -2.66
N TYR A 542 11.90 14.68 -2.65
CA TYR A 542 12.95 13.85 -3.26
C TYR A 542 12.87 13.76 -4.80
N VAL A 543 11.76 14.20 -5.41
CA VAL A 543 11.64 14.28 -6.87
C VAL A 543 12.26 15.57 -7.35
N ARG A 544 13.34 15.48 -8.13
CA ARG A 544 13.94 16.64 -8.79
C ARG A 544 13.06 17.09 -9.96
N ALA A 545 12.08 17.95 -9.68
CA ALA A 545 11.19 18.49 -10.69
C ALA A 545 10.74 19.92 -10.36
N THR A 546 10.26 20.63 -11.38
CA THR A 546 9.64 21.97 -11.22
C THR A 546 8.24 21.97 -11.78
N ILE A 547 7.34 22.74 -11.16
CA ILE A 547 5.92 22.79 -11.50
C ILE A 547 5.57 24.19 -12.04
N LYS A 548 4.88 24.25 -13.19
CA LYS A 548 4.42 25.51 -13.78
C LYS A 548 2.95 25.46 -14.21
N PRO A 549 2.14 26.48 -13.89
CA PRO A 549 2.40 27.49 -12.85
C PRO A 549 2.27 26.86 -11.45
N PRO A 550 2.77 27.52 -10.38
CA PRO A 550 2.65 26.99 -9.02
C PRO A 550 1.19 26.94 -8.51
N VAL A 551 0.38 27.96 -8.83
CA VAL A 551 -1.03 28.04 -8.41
C VAL A 551 -1.88 28.67 -9.52
N ARG A 552 -3.09 28.13 -9.73
CA ARG A 552 -4.16 28.67 -10.58
C ARG A 552 -5.32 29.14 -9.71
N ARG A 553 -5.94 30.26 -10.08
CA ARG A 553 -7.15 30.78 -9.42
C ARG A 553 -8.33 30.64 -10.38
N LEU A 554 -9.33 29.86 -10.00
CA LEU A 554 -10.50 29.59 -10.82
C LEU A 554 -11.72 30.21 -10.14
N ARG A 555 -12.38 31.15 -10.82
CA ARG A 555 -13.71 31.61 -10.40
C ARG A 555 -14.76 30.65 -10.96
N LEU A 556 -15.59 30.12 -10.07
CA LEU A 556 -16.56 29.05 -10.30
C LEU A 556 -17.85 29.35 -9.54
N ALA A 557 -18.99 28.98 -10.11
CA ALA A 557 -20.25 28.84 -9.39
C ALA A 557 -20.34 27.47 -8.70
N ALA A 558 -21.20 27.32 -7.69
CA ALA A 558 -21.46 26.05 -7.03
C ALA A 558 -21.93 24.99 -8.05
N GLY A 559 -21.29 23.82 -8.02
CA GLY A 559 -21.53 22.72 -8.96
C GLY A 559 -20.91 22.91 -10.36
N GLU A 560 -20.26 24.05 -10.65
CA GLU A 560 -19.57 24.27 -11.92
C GLU A 560 -18.25 23.46 -11.96
N ASN A 561 -17.97 22.84 -13.11
CA ASN A 561 -16.70 22.17 -13.39
C ASN A 561 -15.82 23.03 -14.30
N LYS A 562 -14.53 23.14 -13.99
CA LYS A 562 -13.55 23.80 -14.86
C LYS A 562 -12.22 23.06 -14.90
N ARG A 563 -11.64 22.98 -16.09
CA ARG A 563 -10.33 22.38 -16.34
C ARG A 563 -9.22 23.44 -16.34
N THR A 564 -8.06 23.07 -15.82
CA THR A 564 -6.83 23.87 -15.89
C THR A 564 -5.60 22.99 -16.04
N GLY A 565 -4.54 23.50 -16.67
CA GLY A 565 -3.33 22.75 -16.97
C GLY A 565 -2.11 23.19 -16.17
N PHE A 566 -1.24 22.22 -15.92
CA PHE A 566 0.06 22.33 -15.27
C PHE A 566 1.11 21.50 -16.03
N GLU A 567 2.37 21.85 -15.85
CA GLU A 567 3.52 21.14 -16.39
C GLU A 567 4.45 20.77 -15.24
N ILE A 568 4.85 19.50 -15.17
CA ILE A 568 5.90 18.99 -14.27
C ILE A 568 7.14 18.71 -15.12
N ALA A 569 8.16 19.56 -15.03
CA ALA A 569 9.44 19.33 -15.70
C ALA A 569 10.35 18.50 -14.81
N VAL A 570 10.60 17.25 -15.18
CA VAL A 570 11.46 16.31 -14.45
C VAL A 570 12.91 16.52 -14.87
N ALA A 571 13.82 16.64 -13.91
CA ALA A 571 15.23 16.86 -14.20
C ALA A 571 15.85 15.65 -14.91
N ALA A 572 16.86 15.90 -15.76
CA ALA A 572 17.57 14.83 -16.49
C ALA A 572 18.38 13.91 -15.55
N ASP A 573 18.75 14.42 -14.38
CA ASP A 573 19.48 13.71 -13.33
C ASP A 573 18.56 13.20 -12.20
N ALA A 574 17.24 13.21 -12.39
CA ALA A 574 16.32 12.55 -11.48
C ALA A 574 16.51 11.03 -11.56
N GLU A 575 16.16 10.33 -10.48
CA GLU A 575 16.28 8.88 -10.41
C GLU A 575 15.14 8.23 -11.22
N PRO A 576 15.41 7.28 -12.13
CA PRO A 576 14.35 6.60 -12.86
C PRO A 576 13.64 5.61 -11.96
N GLN A 577 12.38 5.87 -11.66
CA GLN A 577 11.51 5.04 -10.83
C GLN A 577 10.07 5.55 -10.92
N ALA A 578 9.16 4.94 -10.17
CA ALA A 578 7.82 5.49 -10.02
C ALA A 578 7.78 6.62 -8.98
N TYR A 579 7.07 7.67 -9.35
CA TYR A 579 6.78 8.83 -8.54
C TYR A 579 5.27 9.06 -8.46
N TYR A 580 4.88 10.09 -7.72
CA TYR A 580 3.54 10.62 -7.76
C TYR A 580 3.57 12.15 -7.74
N HIS A 581 2.48 12.75 -8.22
CA HIS A 581 2.16 14.15 -7.94
C HIS A 581 0.83 14.22 -7.20
N GLN A 582 0.63 15.28 -6.43
CA GLN A 582 -0.62 15.56 -5.74
C GLN A 582 -1.20 16.86 -6.27
N ALA A 583 -2.39 16.79 -6.87
CA ALA A 583 -3.20 17.97 -7.10
C ALA A 583 -3.85 18.39 -5.79
N TYR A 584 -3.98 19.69 -5.57
CA TYR A 584 -4.69 20.22 -4.41
C TYR A 584 -5.62 21.36 -4.80
N ALA A 585 -6.72 21.49 -4.06
CA ALA A 585 -7.65 22.61 -4.18
C ALA A 585 -8.02 23.16 -2.80
N VAL A 586 -8.11 24.49 -2.72
CA VAL A 586 -8.49 25.22 -1.51
C VAL A 586 -9.65 26.16 -1.79
N GLN A 587 -10.72 26.01 -1.01
CA GLN A 587 -11.87 26.91 -0.98
C GLN A 587 -12.55 26.88 0.40
N GLY A 588 -12.78 28.04 1.01
CA GLY A 588 -13.45 28.14 2.31
C GLY A 588 -12.67 27.47 3.44
N LEU A 589 -11.33 27.55 3.40
CA LEU A 589 -10.36 26.84 4.24
C LEU A 589 -10.45 25.30 4.18
N ALA A 590 -11.26 24.76 3.26
CA ALA A 590 -11.32 23.33 2.99
C ALA A 590 -10.22 22.97 2.00
N LEU A 591 -9.53 21.86 2.28
CA LEU A 591 -8.49 21.33 1.41
C LEU A 591 -8.96 20.00 0.81
N THR A 592 -8.70 19.83 -0.47
CA THR A 592 -8.74 18.52 -1.15
C THR A 592 -7.35 18.25 -1.70
N VAL A 593 -6.86 17.02 -1.54
CA VAL A 593 -5.65 16.52 -2.19
C VAL A 593 -5.98 15.26 -2.96
N LEU A 594 -5.46 15.14 -4.19
CA LEU A 594 -5.64 13.98 -5.05
C LEU A 594 -4.28 13.53 -5.61
N ARG A 595 -3.90 12.28 -5.32
CA ARG A 595 -2.63 11.67 -5.74
C ARG A 595 -2.76 10.94 -7.07
N PHE A 596 -1.78 11.11 -7.95
CA PHE A 596 -1.64 10.38 -9.21
C PHE A 596 -0.20 9.87 -9.38
N HIS A 597 -0.02 8.60 -9.76
CA HIS A 597 1.30 7.97 -9.93
C HIS A 597 1.78 8.07 -11.39
N PHE A 598 3.07 8.27 -11.60
CA PHE A 598 3.70 8.24 -12.92
C PHE A 598 5.11 7.65 -12.83
N GLY A 599 5.62 7.06 -13.92
CA GLY A 599 7.00 6.58 -14.02
C GLY A 599 7.91 7.62 -14.65
N ALA A 600 9.03 7.94 -14.00
CA ALA A 600 10.15 8.58 -14.66
C ALA A 600 11.07 7.50 -15.23
N VAL A 601 11.31 7.53 -16.54
CA VAL A 601 12.11 6.52 -17.24
C VAL A 601 13.26 7.19 -18.00
N PRO A 602 14.40 6.50 -18.20
CA PRO A 602 15.42 7.00 -19.13
C PRO A 602 14.79 7.25 -20.51
N GLY A 603 15.29 8.24 -21.27
CA GLY A 603 14.79 8.53 -22.62
C GLY A 603 14.95 7.35 -23.60
N ASP A 604 14.31 7.43 -24.77
CA ASP A 604 14.16 6.38 -25.80
C ASP A 604 15.47 5.76 -26.37
N GLU A 605 16.64 6.03 -25.80
CA GLU A 605 17.91 5.39 -26.16
C GLU A 605 18.08 3.96 -25.62
N PHE A 606 17.15 3.44 -24.80
CA PHE A 606 17.33 2.14 -24.12
C PHE A 606 16.49 0.97 -24.65
N ASP A 607 15.71 1.15 -25.73
CA ASP A 607 15.05 0.03 -26.41
C ASP A 607 15.99 -0.78 -27.34
N HIS A 608 17.28 -0.42 -27.39
CA HIS A 608 18.31 -1.16 -28.12
C HIS A 608 19.52 -1.49 -27.25
N VAL A 609 19.32 -2.26 -26.18
CA VAL A 609 20.42 -3.05 -25.61
C VAL A 609 20.52 -4.33 -26.44
N THR A 610 21.43 -4.33 -27.42
CA THR A 610 21.92 -5.57 -28.02
C THR A 610 22.57 -6.43 -26.94
N SER A 611 22.58 -7.75 -27.13
CA SER A 611 23.02 -8.78 -26.18
C SER A 611 24.47 -8.66 -25.67
N ASP A 612 25.19 -7.61 -26.03
CA ASP A 612 26.59 -7.35 -25.71
C ASP A 612 26.85 -6.06 -24.89
N GLY A 613 25.81 -5.35 -24.43
CA GLY A 613 25.93 -4.38 -23.34
C GLY A 613 26.80 -3.15 -23.63
N ARG A 614 26.88 -2.69 -24.88
CA ARG A 614 27.56 -1.43 -25.23
C ARG A 614 26.56 -0.38 -25.75
N PRO A 615 26.69 0.90 -25.36
CA PRO A 615 25.90 1.97 -25.95
C PRO A 615 26.26 2.11 -27.44
N ALA A 616 25.24 2.17 -28.30
CA ALA A 616 25.41 2.45 -29.71
C ALA A 616 26.03 3.86 -29.85
N ARG A 617 27.24 3.95 -30.40
CA ARG A 617 27.84 5.25 -30.71
C ARG A 617 27.08 5.85 -31.89
N GLU A 618 26.55 7.05 -31.70
CA GLU A 618 26.23 8.00 -32.76
C GLU A 618 27.52 8.31 -33.55
N SER A 619 27.84 7.51 -34.56
CA SER A 619 28.78 7.90 -35.62
C SER A 619 28.68 6.95 -36.80
N GLU A 620 27.65 7.11 -37.64
CA GLU A 620 27.69 6.77 -39.08
C GLU A 620 26.41 7.24 -39.78
N VAL A 621 26.13 8.55 -39.72
CA VAL A 621 25.24 9.22 -40.69
C VAL A 621 25.98 10.45 -41.22
N SER A 622 27.10 10.22 -41.89
CA SER A 622 27.71 11.22 -42.76
C SER A 622 28.59 10.52 -43.77
N ASP A 623 27.99 10.05 -44.88
CA ASP A 623 28.54 10.17 -46.24
C ASP A 623 27.73 9.35 -47.24
N VAL A 624 26.69 9.97 -47.80
CA VAL A 624 26.27 9.68 -49.18
C VAL A 624 25.95 11.02 -49.86
N ARG A 625 26.97 11.61 -50.49
CA ARG A 625 26.78 12.54 -51.60
C ARG A 625 27.48 12.00 -52.86
N VAL A 626 26.66 11.74 -53.87
CA VAL A 626 26.93 11.86 -55.31
C VAL A 626 27.97 10.90 -55.92
N ARG A 627 27.47 9.86 -56.59
CA ARG A 627 27.46 9.76 -58.06
C ARG A 627 26.39 8.79 -58.54
#